data_AF-A0A1A6HUY1-F1
#
_entry.id   AF-A0A1A6HUY1-F1
#
_cell.length_a   1.000
_cell.length_b   1.000
_cell.length_c   1.000
_cell.angle_alpha   90.00
_cell.angle_beta   90.00
_cell.angle_gamma   90.00
#
_symmetry.space_group_name_H-M   'P 1'
#
loop_
_entity.id
_entity.type
_entity.pdbx_description
1 polymer ?
#
loop_
_entity_poly.entity_id
_entity_poly.type
_entity_poly.pdbx_seq_one_letter_code
_entity_poly.pdbx_strand_id
1 'polypeptide(L)'
;VFTKYGKCYMFNSGEDGKPLLTTVKGGTGNGLEIMLDIQQDEYLPIWGETEETTFEAGVKVQIHSQSEPPFIQELGFGVAPGFQTFVATQEQRYSLCDSSVKYGGSVALNPRRCYLNPKCKETLQ
;
A
#
# COMPACT_ATOMS: atom_id res chain seq x y z
N VAL A 1 11.63 4.17 6.84
CA VAL A 1 10.84 3.34 7.79
C VAL A 1 11.46 1.96 7.89
N PHE A 2 11.34 1.27 9.03
CA PHE A 2 11.84 -0.10 9.19
C PHE A 2 10.67 -1.08 9.22
N THR A 3 10.77 -2.17 8.45
CA THR A 3 9.76 -3.23 8.39
C THR A 3 10.44 -4.60 8.56
N LYS A 4 9.69 -5.71 8.50
CA LYS A 4 10.27 -7.07 8.50
C LYS A 4 11.27 -7.29 7.35
N TYR A 5 11.16 -6.53 6.25
CA TYR A 5 12.11 -6.58 5.13
C TYR A 5 13.34 -5.67 5.32
N GLY A 6 13.50 -5.07 6.51
CA GLY A 6 14.60 -4.16 6.81
C GLY A 6 14.29 -2.71 6.46
N LYS A 7 15.25 -2.02 5.83
CA LYS A 7 15.17 -0.58 5.53
C LYS A 7 14.26 -0.35 4.32
N CYS A 8 13.13 0.32 4.54
CA CYS A 8 12.18 0.69 3.50
C CYS A 8 12.02 2.21 3.39
N TYR A 9 11.51 2.67 2.24
CA TYR A 9 11.28 4.08 1.94
C TYR A 9 9.80 4.35 1.73
N MET A 10 9.34 5.52 2.17
CA MET A 10 7.94 5.94 2.08
C MET A 10 7.88 7.28 1.36
N PHE A 11 7.18 7.31 0.24
CA PHE A 11 6.93 8.53 -0.52
C PHE A 11 5.66 9.22 -0.02
N ASN A 12 5.65 10.56 -0.01
CA ASN A 12 4.51 11.37 0.42
C ASN A 12 3.99 11.02 1.83
N SER A 13 4.92 10.82 2.78
CA SER A 13 4.60 10.47 4.17
C SER A 13 3.98 11.61 4.96
N GLY A 14 4.26 12.87 4.60
CA GLY A 14 3.90 14.04 5.40
C GLY A 14 4.70 14.19 6.69
N GLU A 15 5.71 13.34 6.91
CA GLU A 15 6.64 13.45 8.02
C GLU A 15 7.53 14.70 7.87
N ASP A 16 8.15 15.13 8.98
CA ASP A 16 9.02 16.31 9.05
C ASP A 16 8.34 17.64 8.66
N GLY A 17 7.01 17.72 8.79
CA GLY A 17 6.24 18.91 8.44
C GLY A 17 6.18 19.19 6.93
N LYS A 18 6.52 18.20 6.09
CA LYS A 18 6.46 18.34 4.63
C LYS A 18 5.00 18.36 4.17
N PRO A 19 4.61 19.29 3.28
CA PRO A 19 3.25 19.33 2.74
C PRO A 19 2.95 18.08 1.92
N LEU A 20 1.70 17.61 2.00
CA LEU A 20 1.24 16.46 1.22
C LEU A 20 1.09 16.81 -0.25
N LEU A 21 1.63 15.95 -1.09
CA LEU A 21 1.47 16.02 -2.53
C LEU A 21 0.09 15.47 -2.89
N THR A 22 -0.62 16.18 -3.77
CA THR A 22 -1.96 15.82 -4.24
C THR A 22 -2.03 15.90 -5.76
N THR A 23 -2.94 15.12 -6.35
CA THR A 23 -3.21 15.16 -7.79
C THR A 23 -4.71 15.29 -8.02
N VAL A 24 -5.08 16.15 -8.97
CA VAL A 24 -6.48 16.44 -9.33
C VAL A 24 -6.86 15.86 -10.69
N LYS A 25 -5.88 15.36 -11.46
CA LYS A 25 -6.08 14.80 -12.79
C LYS A 25 -5.60 13.35 -12.81
N GLY A 26 -6.40 12.48 -13.42
CA GLY A 26 -5.95 11.13 -13.76
C GLY A 26 -4.92 11.12 -14.89
N GLY A 27 -4.30 9.97 -15.11
CA GLY A 27 -3.32 9.75 -16.17
C GLY A 27 -1.90 9.51 -15.64
N THR A 28 -1.10 8.78 -16.43
CA THR A 28 0.24 8.31 -16.03
C THR A 28 1.20 9.45 -15.69
N GLY A 29 1.11 10.59 -16.39
CA GLY A 29 1.97 11.76 -16.15
C GLY A 29 1.55 12.66 -14.99
N ASN A 30 0.44 12.39 -14.31
CA ASN A 30 -0.05 13.18 -13.16
C ASN A 30 0.09 12.41 -11.83
N GLY A 31 0.78 11.27 -11.86
CA GLY A 31 0.99 10.39 -10.72
C GLY A 31 2.45 10.31 -10.29
N LEU A 32 2.76 9.25 -9.57
CA LEU A 32 4.13 8.90 -9.17
C LEU A 32 4.78 8.03 -10.25
N GLU A 33 5.92 8.46 -10.75
CA GLU A 33 6.77 7.69 -11.64
C GLU A 33 8.16 7.57 -11.02
N ILE A 34 8.65 6.33 -10.87
CA ILE A 34 9.97 6.06 -10.29
C ILE A 34 10.64 4.99 -11.15
N MET A 35 11.92 5.20 -11.43
CA MET A 35 12.82 4.19 -11.97
C MET A 35 13.71 3.69 -10.82
N LEU A 36 13.67 2.39 -10.56
CA LEU A 36 14.42 1.74 -9.49
C LEU A 36 15.44 0.78 -10.07
N ASP A 37 16.62 0.76 -9.46
CA ASP A 37 17.60 -0.31 -9.61
C ASP A 37 17.52 -1.18 -8.35
N ILE A 38 17.26 -2.48 -8.53
CA ILE A 38 17.14 -3.43 -7.43
C ILE A 38 18.49 -4.03 -7.02
N GLN A 39 19.59 -3.70 -7.72
CA GLN A 39 20.96 -4.10 -7.38
C GLN A 39 21.07 -5.61 -7.10
N GLN A 40 20.66 -6.45 -8.06
CA GLN A 40 20.65 -7.91 -7.91
C GLN A 40 22.04 -8.51 -7.62
N ASP A 41 23.10 -7.81 -8.02
CA ASP A 41 24.49 -8.16 -7.77
C ASP A 41 24.89 -8.05 -6.29
N GLU A 42 24.20 -7.21 -5.51
CA GLU A 42 24.40 -7.03 -4.08
C GLU A 42 23.54 -7.99 -3.23
N TYR A 43 22.83 -8.93 -3.85
CA TYR A 43 22.01 -9.89 -3.09
C TYR A 43 22.90 -10.89 -2.36
N LEU A 44 22.50 -11.22 -1.14
CA LEU A 44 23.19 -12.24 -0.36
C LEU A 44 23.12 -13.59 -1.10
N PRO A 45 24.26 -14.26 -1.33
CA PRO A 45 24.26 -15.53 -2.01
C PRO A 45 23.58 -16.59 -1.12
N ILE A 46 22.67 -17.35 -1.71
CA ILE A 46 21.88 -18.37 -0.99
C ILE A 46 22.69 -19.67 -0.93
N TRP A 47 23.05 -20.12 0.28
CA TRP A 47 23.87 -21.32 0.49
C TRP A 47 23.12 -22.50 1.15
N GLY A 48 21.83 -22.34 1.41
CA GLY A 48 20.94 -23.37 1.97
C GLY A 48 19.53 -22.81 2.19
N GLU A 49 18.51 -23.66 2.21
CA GLU A 49 17.13 -23.24 2.45
C GLU A 49 16.95 -22.87 3.93
N THR A 50 16.64 -21.61 4.21
CA THR A 50 16.15 -21.15 5.52
C THR A 50 14.78 -20.49 5.35
N GLU A 51 14.02 -20.33 6.44
CA GLU A 51 12.70 -19.67 6.40
C GLU A 51 12.76 -18.22 5.89
N GLU A 52 13.96 -17.62 5.85
CA GLU A 52 14.20 -16.25 5.38
C GLU A 52 14.79 -16.18 3.96
N THR A 53 15.12 -17.32 3.34
CA THR A 53 15.59 -17.33 1.95
C THR A 53 14.43 -17.06 1.00
N THR A 54 14.52 -15.93 0.30
CA THR A 54 13.57 -15.57 -0.76
C THR A 54 14.26 -15.71 -2.11
N PHE A 55 13.66 -16.49 -3.01
CA PHE A 55 14.10 -16.61 -4.41
C PHE A 55 13.50 -15.51 -5.30
N GLU A 56 12.84 -14.53 -4.69
CA GLU A 56 12.14 -13.45 -5.36
C GLU A 56 13.12 -12.30 -5.65
N ALA A 57 13.15 -11.84 -6.89
CA ALA A 57 13.85 -10.61 -7.27
C ALA A 57 12.82 -9.56 -7.68
N GLY A 58 12.88 -8.39 -7.05
CA GLY A 58 11.94 -7.29 -7.31
C GLY A 58 11.72 -6.42 -6.09
N VAL A 59 10.62 -5.67 -6.11
CA VAL A 59 10.26 -4.76 -5.02
C VAL A 59 8.84 -5.02 -4.56
N LYS A 60 8.61 -4.96 -3.24
CA LYS A 60 7.25 -4.93 -2.69
C LYS A 60 6.82 -3.49 -2.47
N VAL A 61 5.61 -3.17 -2.91
CA VAL A 61 5.03 -1.83 -2.83
C VAL A 61 3.70 -1.92 -2.07
N GLN A 62 3.45 -0.98 -1.17
CA GLN A 62 2.17 -0.80 -0.50
C GLN A 62 1.68 0.63 -0.75
N ILE A 63 0.42 0.75 -1.11
CA ILE A 63 -0.27 2.04 -1.24
C ILE A 63 -1.23 2.13 -0.06
N HIS A 64 -1.02 3.12 0.81
CA HIS A 64 -1.81 3.30 2.03
C HIS A 64 -2.03 4.79 2.32
N SER A 65 -2.96 5.09 3.23
CA SER A 65 -3.16 6.45 3.74
C SER A 65 -1.98 6.88 4.62
N GLN A 66 -1.67 8.17 4.65
CA GLN A 66 -0.61 8.72 5.53
C GLN A 66 -0.88 8.48 7.02
N SER A 67 -2.14 8.29 7.40
CA SER A 67 -2.53 7.98 8.78
C SER A 67 -2.29 6.52 9.18
N GLU A 68 -2.08 5.63 8.21
CA GLU A 68 -1.91 4.20 8.44
C GLU A 68 -0.41 3.84 8.45
N PRO A 69 0.07 3.06 9.43
CA PRO A 69 1.44 2.58 9.43
C PRO A 69 1.67 1.56 8.31
N PRO A 70 2.89 1.47 7.74
CA PRO A 70 3.19 0.51 6.68
C PRO A 70 3.17 -0.94 7.21
N PHE A 71 2.48 -1.81 6.48
CA PHE A 71 2.36 -3.25 6.76
C PHE A 71 2.57 -4.09 5.49
N ILE A 72 3.74 -3.85 4.89
CA ILE A 72 4.14 -4.34 3.56
C ILE A 72 4.20 -5.87 3.43
N GLN A 73 4.36 -6.60 4.54
CA GLN A 73 4.46 -8.07 4.55
C GLN A 73 3.15 -8.74 4.13
N GLU A 74 2.02 -8.16 4.54
CA GLU A 74 0.69 -8.73 4.31
C GLU A 74 -0.11 -7.96 3.27
N LEU A 75 0.03 -6.63 3.22
CA LEU A 75 -0.77 -5.76 2.36
C LEU A 75 -0.02 -5.26 1.12
N GLY A 76 1.26 -5.60 0.99
CA GLY A 76 2.09 -5.24 -0.15
C GLY A 76 1.83 -6.10 -1.38
N PHE A 77 1.99 -5.51 -2.56
CA PHE A 77 2.05 -6.24 -3.83
C PHE A 77 3.47 -6.21 -4.41
N GLY A 78 3.85 -7.26 -5.13
CA GLY A 78 5.15 -7.35 -5.78
C GLY A 78 5.18 -6.68 -7.15
N VAL A 79 6.32 -6.07 -7.48
CA VAL A 79 6.64 -5.52 -8.80
C VAL A 79 7.94 -6.15 -9.29
N ALA A 80 7.88 -6.75 -10.47
CA ALA A 80 9.00 -7.46 -11.08
C ALA A 80 9.98 -6.48 -11.77
N PRO A 81 11.29 -6.77 -11.75
CA PRO A 81 12.28 -6.01 -12.50
C PRO A 81 12.13 -6.22 -14.01
N GLY A 82 12.67 -5.30 -14.81
CA GLY A 82 12.67 -5.39 -16.27
C GLY A 82 11.36 -4.97 -16.95
N PHE A 83 10.36 -4.52 -16.17
CA PHE A 83 9.08 -4.04 -16.68
C PHE A 83 8.78 -2.62 -16.17
N GLN A 84 8.07 -1.85 -16.99
CA GLN A 84 7.36 -0.66 -16.52
C GLN A 84 5.97 -1.09 -16.05
N THR A 85 5.76 -1.08 -14.73
CA THR A 85 4.47 -1.48 -14.14
C THR A 85 3.58 -0.27 -13.91
N PHE A 86 2.40 -0.25 -14.54
CA PHE A 86 1.38 0.77 -14.32
C PHE A 86 0.40 0.31 -13.24
N VAL A 87 0.30 1.08 -12.15
CA VAL A 87 -0.64 0.81 -11.05
C VAL A 87 -1.70 1.91 -11.04
N ALA A 88 -2.88 1.61 -11.58
CA ALA A 88 -4.02 2.52 -11.54
C ALA A 88 -4.73 2.41 -10.18
N THR A 89 -4.95 3.54 -9.52
CA THR A 89 -5.58 3.60 -8.19
C THR A 89 -6.90 4.35 -8.25
N GLN A 90 -7.82 3.98 -7.35
CA GLN A 90 -9.06 4.71 -7.10
C GLN A 90 -9.21 4.89 -5.59
N GLU A 91 -9.28 6.14 -5.13
CA GLU A 91 -9.51 6.43 -3.71
C GLU A 91 -10.92 6.00 -3.31
N GLN A 92 -11.03 5.24 -2.22
CA GLN A 92 -12.29 4.78 -1.66
C GLN A 92 -12.41 5.27 -0.21
N ARG A 93 -13.51 5.96 0.11
CA ARG A 93 -13.82 6.43 1.46
C ARG A 93 -15.00 5.65 1.99
N TYR A 94 -14.79 4.96 3.10
CA TYR A 94 -15.81 4.18 3.78
C TYR A 94 -16.16 4.85 5.11
N SER A 95 -17.44 5.15 5.30
CA SER A 95 -18.00 5.57 6.59
C SER A 95 -18.84 4.43 7.14
N LEU A 96 -18.41 3.87 8.27
CA LEU A 96 -19.19 2.90 9.02
C LEU A 96 -20.25 3.66 9.83
N CYS A 97 -21.53 3.38 9.58
CA CYS A 97 -22.60 3.87 10.44
C CYS A 97 -22.58 3.05 11.75
N ASP A 98 -22.12 3.68 12.84
CA ASP A 98 -22.11 3.07 14.16
C ASP A 98 -23.55 2.96 14.69
N SER A 99 -24.04 1.73 14.79
CA SER A 99 -25.08 1.40 15.75
C SER A 99 -24.54 0.28 16.64
N SER A 100 -23.71 0.68 17.61
CA SER A 100 -23.51 -0.07 18.85
C SER A 100 -22.88 -1.46 18.69
N VAL A 101 -21.67 -1.58 18.15
CA VAL A 101 -20.91 -2.85 18.29
C VAL A 101 -19.44 -2.58 18.62
N LYS A 102 -19.12 -2.65 19.92
CA LYS A 102 -17.78 -3.01 20.38
C LYS A 102 -17.51 -4.45 19.95
N TYR A 103 -16.75 -4.68 18.89
CA TYR A 103 -15.91 -5.88 18.77
C TYR A 103 -14.68 -5.51 17.92
N GLY A 104 -13.49 -5.65 18.52
CA GLY A 104 -12.26 -5.72 17.75
C GLY A 104 -12.36 -6.88 16.77
N GLY A 105 -11.99 -6.64 15.51
CA GLY A 105 -11.99 -7.66 14.49
C GLY A 105 -11.63 -7.07 13.12
N SER A 106 -10.53 -7.57 12.55
CA SER A 106 -10.03 -7.25 11.22
C SER A 106 -11.09 -7.47 10.15
N VAL A 107 -11.28 -6.50 9.25
CA VAL A 107 -12.16 -6.66 8.08
C VAL A 107 -11.31 -7.09 6.88
N ALA A 108 -11.47 -8.34 6.45
CA ALA A 108 -10.98 -8.79 5.15
C ALA A 108 -11.94 -8.32 4.04
N LEU A 109 -11.48 -7.43 3.16
CA LEU A 109 -12.28 -6.93 2.04
C LEU A 109 -12.06 -7.79 0.79
N ASN A 110 -13.10 -8.54 0.40
CA ASN A 110 -13.17 -9.18 -0.91
C ASN A 110 -13.42 -8.08 -1.98
N PRO A 111 -12.61 -7.98 -3.05
CA PRO A 111 -12.55 -6.81 -3.94
C PRO A 111 -13.79 -6.59 -4.83
N ARG A 112 -14.85 -7.39 -4.75
CA ARG A 112 -15.96 -7.32 -5.73
C ARG A 112 -17.28 -6.75 -5.25
N ARG A 113 -17.57 -6.65 -3.95
CA ARG A 113 -18.80 -5.98 -3.45
C ARG A 113 -18.65 -5.50 -2.01
N CYS A 114 -18.62 -4.19 -1.81
CA CYS A 114 -18.92 -3.58 -0.51
C CYS A 114 -20.28 -2.88 -0.62
N TYR A 115 -21.24 -3.27 0.21
CA TYR A 115 -22.55 -2.62 0.26
C TYR A 115 -22.46 -1.41 1.18
N LEU A 116 -22.72 -0.21 0.64
CA LEU A 116 -23.18 0.92 1.45
C LEU A 116 -24.54 0.52 2.03
N ASN A 117 -24.66 0.46 3.35
CA ASN A 117 -25.96 0.32 3.98
C ASN A 117 -26.81 1.56 3.59
N PRO A 118 -27.98 1.40 2.95
CA PRO A 118 -28.81 2.53 2.53
C PRO A 118 -29.28 3.41 3.69
N LYS A 119 -29.18 2.95 4.95
CA LYS A 119 -29.44 3.79 6.14
C LYS A 119 -28.37 4.83 6.45
N CYS A 120 -27.19 4.78 5.82
CA CYS A 120 -26.11 5.74 6.07
C CYS A 120 -26.25 7.05 5.26
N LYS A 121 -27.38 7.22 4.54
CA LYS A 121 -27.63 8.35 3.64
C LYS A 121 -28.39 9.53 4.27
N GLU A 122 -28.77 9.49 5.54
CA GLU A 122 -29.67 10.48 6.15
C GLU A 122 -29.08 11.33 7.29
N THR A 123 -27.76 11.43 7.45
CA THR A 123 -27.18 12.27 8.54
C THR A 123 -26.19 13.34 8.07
N LEU A 124 -26.32 13.78 6.82
CA LEU A 124 -25.73 15.05 6.38
C LEU A 124 -26.85 16.03 6.03
N GLN A 125 -27.41 16.64 7.06
CA GLN A 125 -28.16 17.89 6.99
C GLN A 125 -27.73 18.78 8.16
#